data_AF-A0A7J9GGP5-F1
#
_entry.id   AF-A0A7J9GGP5-F1
#
_cell.length_a   1.000
_cell.length_b   1.000
_cell.length_c   1.000
_cell.angle_alpha   90.00
_cell.angle_beta   90.00
_cell.angle_gamma   90.00
#
_symmetry.space_group_name_H-M   'P 1'
#
loop_
_entity.id
_entity.type
_entity.pdbx_description
1 polymer ?
#
loop_
_entity_poly.entity_id
_entity_poly.type
_entity_poly.pdbx_seq_one_letter_code
_entity_poly.pdbx_strand_id
1 'polypeptide(L)'
;IGQQNLPLGLKFNAKGVLDCYEKDVEILPHGKKREIQFKMVEGDFTQFEGTWLLEQLSKTKNEDNHQVIGGEESSHTTLSYLVDVKPKLWLPIRLVEGRLRKEIKTNLSCIRDEAKRVITAFTSL
;
A
#
# COMPACT_ATOMS: atom_id res chain seq x y z
N ILE A 1 15.01 11.21 0.96
CA ILE A 1 13.64 10.86 1.42
C ILE A 1 13.83 9.91 2.61
N GLY A 2 13.39 10.27 3.82
CA GLY A 2 13.54 9.43 5.01
C GLY A 2 14.44 9.95 6.15
N GLN A 3 14.70 11.25 6.25
CA GLN A 3 15.33 11.83 7.43
C GLN A 3 14.26 12.38 8.38
N GLN A 4 14.31 11.99 9.65
CA GLN A 4 13.40 12.53 10.67
C GLN A 4 14.14 12.79 11.99
N ASN A 5 13.78 13.89 12.64
CA ASN A 5 14.21 14.20 14.00
C ASN A 5 13.40 13.36 15.00
N LEU A 6 14.11 12.64 15.86
CA LEU A 6 13.59 11.88 16.99
C LEU A 6 13.78 12.70 18.29
N PRO A 7 13.11 12.32 19.39
CA PRO A 7 13.37 12.91 20.71
C PRO A 7 14.86 12.88 21.06
N LEU A 8 15.30 13.84 21.89
CA LEU A 8 16.69 13.98 22.32
C LEU A 8 17.68 14.29 21.18
N GLY A 9 17.21 14.81 20.05
CA GLY A 9 18.07 15.27 18.96
C GLY A 9 18.63 14.17 18.05
N LEU A 10 18.19 12.91 18.22
CA LEU A 10 18.57 11.83 17.31
C LEU A 10 18.00 12.09 15.91
N LYS A 11 18.79 11.83 14.86
CA LYS A 11 18.32 11.84 13.47
C LYS A 11 18.30 10.42 12.95
N PHE A 12 17.15 9.91 12.56
CA PHE A 12 17.05 8.61 11.92
C PHE A 12 17.05 8.78 10.40
N ASN A 13 18.08 8.25 9.75
CA ASN A 13 18.22 8.14 8.30
C ASN A 13 18.41 6.66 7.98
N ALA A 14 17.62 6.18 7.03
CA ALA A 14 17.73 4.82 6.51
C ALA A 14 17.79 4.89 4.99
N LYS A 15 18.74 4.16 4.42
CA LYS A 15 18.92 3.96 2.99
C LYS A 15 18.71 2.48 2.67
N GLY A 16 18.17 2.24 1.48
CA GLY A 16 18.09 0.90 0.94
C GLY A 16 17.87 0.92 -0.57
N VAL A 17 18.43 -0.06 -1.24
CA VAL A 17 18.14 -0.41 -2.63
C VAL A 17 17.13 -1.55 -2.58
N LEU A 18 15.98 -1.34 -3.21
CA LEU A 18 14.93 -2.35 -3.32
C LEU A 18 15.00 -2.97 -4.71
N ASP A 19 14.99 -4.29 -4.73
CA ASP A 19 14.57 -5.06 -5.90
C ASP A 19 13.05 -5.20 -5.87
N CYS A 20 12.40 -4.97 -7.01
CA CYS A 20 10.95 -4.94 -7.12
C CYS A 20 10.52 -5.84 -8.27
N TYR A 21 9.57 -6.73 -8.00
CA TYR A 21 9.01 -7.65 -8.97
C TYR A 21 7.49 -7.48 -9.05
N GLU A 22 6.99 -7.05 -10.21
CA GLU A 22 5.56 -6.98 -10.50
C GLU A 22 5.11 -8.32 -11.08
N LYS A 23 4.11 -8.94 -10.44
CA LYS A 23 3.49 -10.16 -10.95
C LYS A 23 2.47 -9.85 -12.04
N ASP A 24 2.24 -10.84 -12.90
CA ASP A 24 1.11 -10.81 -13.83
C ASP A 24 -0.22 -10.61 -13.10
N VAL A 25 -1.18 -10.00 -13.80
CA VAL A 25 -2.52 -9.76 -13.26
C VAL A 25 -3.21 -11.10 -13.04
N GLU A 26 -3.63 -11.33 -11.80
CA GLU A 26 -4.44 -12.49 -11.42
C GLU A 26 -5.93 -12.15 -11.62
N ILE A 27 -6.63 -12.99 -12.39
CA ILE A 27 -8.07 -12.86 -12.61
C ILE A 27 -8.80 -13.68 -11.54
N LEU A 28 -9.66 -13.02 -10.76
CA LEU A 28 -10.46 -13.63 -9.71
C LEU A 28 -11.92 -13.80 -10.20
N PRO A 29 -12.72 -14.69 -9.59
CA PRO A 29 -14.12 -14.89 -9.98
C PRO A 29 -14.96 -13.60 -9.99
N HIS A 30 -14.67 -12.67 -9.09
CA HIS A 30 -15.40 -11.41 -8.92
C HIS A 30 -14.47 -10.20 -8.92
N GLY A 31 -13.34 -10.28 -9.63
CA GLY A 31 -12.36 -9.22 -9.54
C GLY A 31 -11.03 -9.48 -10.24
N LYS A 32 -10.07 -8.62 -9.92
CA LYS A 32 -8.68 -8.74 -10.37
C LYS A 32 -7.75 -8.41 -9.22
N LYS A 33 -6.60 -9.06 -9.22
CA LYS A 33 -5.54 -8.86 -8.25
C LYS A 33 -4.23 -8.54 -8.94
N ARG A 34 -3.52 -7.55 -8.41
CA ARG A 34 -2.18 -7.14 -8.84
C ARG A 34 -1.26 -7.10 -7.65
N GLU A 35 -0.02 -7.52 -7.86
CA GLU A 35 0.94 -7.67 -6.77
C GLU A 35 2.31 -7.17 -7.20
N ILE A 36 2.89 -6.28 -6.39
CA ILE A 36 4.30 -5.91 -6.48
C ILE A 36 4.98 -6.42 -5.22
N GLN A 37 5.95 -7.31 -5.39
CA GLN A 37 6.81 -7.74 -4.32
C GLN A 37 8.06 -6.87 -4.30
N PHE A 38 8.54 -6.51 -3.12
CA PHE A 38 9.78 -5.77 -2.98
C PHE A 38 10.66 -6.43 -1.93
N LYS A 39 11.97 -6.37 -2.16
CA LYS A 39 12.98 -6.86 -1.22
C LYS A 39 14.19 -5.96 -1.24
N MET A 40 14.65 -5.56 -0.07
CA MET A 40 15.88 -4.80 0.06
C MET A 40 17.08 -5.71 -0.22
N VAL A 41 17.88 -5.34 -1.21
CA VAL A 41 19.10 -6.06 -1.60
C VAL A 41 20.36 -5.40 -1.01
N GLU A 42 20.28 -4.13 -0.64
CA GLU A 42 21.34 -3.38 0.03
C GLU A 42 20.70 -2.35 0.97
N GLY A 43 21.21 -2.14 2.18
CA GLY A 43 20.74 -1.04 3.03
C GLY A 43 20.91 -1.19 4.54
N ASP A 44 20.13 -0.42 5.27
CA ASP A 44 20.27 -0.22 6.71
C ASP A 44 19.52 -1.23 7.59
N PHE A 45 18.66 -2.05 6.99
CA PHE A 45 17.96 -3.13 7.69
C PHE A 45 18.63 -4.47 7.45
N THR A 46 18.35 -5.46 8.32
CA THR A 46 18.77 -6.85 8.06
C THR A 46 17.74 -7.58 7.20
N GLN A 47 16.48 -7.13 7.27
CA GLN A 47 15.38 -7.56 6.43
C GLN A 47 14.46 -6.36 6.23
N PHE A 48 14.10 -6.10 4.99
CA PHE A 48 13.08 -5.13 4.62
C PHE A 48 12.48 -5.61 3.31
N GLU A 49 11.33 -6.27 3.38
CA GLU A 49 10.67 -6.87 2.24
C GLU A 49 9.17 -6.89 2.46
N GLY A 50 8.41 -7.13 1.40
CA GLY A 50 6.96 -7.16 1.51
C GLY A 50 6.26 -7.08 0.17
N THR A 51 4.98 -6.74 0.24
CA THR A 51 4.07 -6.80 -0.88
C THR A 51 3.15 -5.59 -0.90
N TRP A 52 3.00 -4.99 -2.08
CA TRP A 52 1.88 -4.11 -2.39
C TRP A 52 0.85 -4.92 -3.16
N LEU A 53 -0.35 -4.99 -2.62
CA LEU A 53 -1.43 -5.80 -3.14
C LEU A 53 -2.60 -4.90 -3.49
N LEU A 54 -3.03 -4.95 -4.75
CA LEU A 54 -4.20 -4.23 -5.22
C LEU A 54 -5.28 -5.25 -5.62
N GLU A 55 -6.41 -5.19 -4.94
CA GLU A 55 -7.56 -6.07 -5.18
C GLU A 55 -8.76 -5.22 -5.60
N GLN A 56 -9.25 -5.46 -6.81
CA GLN A 56 -10.45 -4.83 -7.34
C GLN A 56 -11.58 -5.85 -7.34
N LEU A 57 -12.63 -5.58 -6.58
CA LEU A 57 -13.84 -6.41 -6.49
C LEU A 57 -14.97 -5.73 -7.27
N SER A 58 -15.56 -6.46 -8.20
CA SER A 58 -16.83 -6.08 -8.85
C SER A 58 -17.99 -6.64 -8.02
N LYS A 59 -18.89 -5.77 -7.54
CA LYS A 59 -20.14 -6.24 -6.93
C LYS A 59 -21.07 -6.71 -8.03
N THR A 60 -21.25 -8.01 -8.19
CA THR A 60 -22.39 -8.55 -8.93
C THR A 60 -23.64 -8.30 -8.10
N LYS A 61 -24.59 -7.52 -8.63
CA LYS A 61 -25.95 -7.41 -8.08
C LYS A 61 -26.53 -8.82 -8.02
N ASN A 62 -26.57 -9.46 -6.85
CA ASN A 62 -27.48 -10.55 -6.47
C ASN A 62 -27.06 -11.09 -5.11
N GLU A 63 -27.41 -10.41 -4.01
CA GLU A 63 -27.67 -11.10 -2.72
C GLU A 63 -28.82 -10.48 -1.91
N ASP A 64 -29.38 -9.33 -2.27
CA ASP A 64 -30.63 -8.83 -1.65
C ASP A 64 -31.62 -8.28 -2.69
N ASN A 65 -32.79 -8.91 -2.76
CA ASN A 65 -33.92 -8.57 -3.63
C ASN A 65 -34.58 -7.22 -3.29
N HIS A 66 -33.87 -6.10 -3.46
CA HIS A 66 -34.50 -4.80 -3.61
C HIS A 66 -34.03 -4.13 -4.89
N GLN A 67 -34.90 -4.20 -5.89
CA GLN A 67 -34.76 -3.52 -7.17
C GLN A 67 -34.54 -2.02 -6.94
N VAL A 68 -33.31 -1.55 -7.16
CA VAL A 68 -33.06 -0.16 -7.51
C VAL A 68 -32.69 -0.14 -8.99
N ILE A 69 -33.71 0.14 -9.80
CA ILE A 69 -33.57 0.41 -11.23
C ILE A 69 -32.68 1.66 -11.36
N GLY A 70 -31.46 1.48 -11.88
CA GLY A 70 -30.50 2.58 -12.13
C GLY A 70 -29.19 2.55 -11.34
N GLY A 71 -28.87 1.48 -10.59
CA GLY A 71 -27.65 1.43 -9.77
C GLY A 71 -26.36 1.24 -10.58
N GLU A 72 -25.45 2.21 -10.50
CA GLU A 72 -24.07 2.17 -11.00
C GLU A 72 -23.31 0.94 -10.44
N GLU A 73 -22.57 0.21 -11.29
CA GLU A 73 -21.72 -0.91 -10.87
C GLU A 73 -20.61 -0.39 -9.95
N SER A 74 -20.82 -0.40 -8.63
CA SER A 74 -19.82 0.10 -7.67
C SER A 74 -18.69 -0.92 -7.52
N SER A 75 -17.60 -0.74 -8.27
CA SER A 75 -16.36 -1.48 -8.04
C SER A 75 -15.66 -0.95 -6.80
N HIS A 76 -15.20 -1.85 -5.92
CA HIS A 76 -14.40 -1.49 -4.76
C HIS A 76 -12.95 -1.92 -4.99
N THR A 77 -12.00 -1.03 -4.71
CA THR A 77 -10.56 -1.35 -4.78
C THR A 77 -9.94 -1.22 -3.39
N THR A 78 -9.28 -2.27 -2.95
CA THR A 78 -8.45 -2.29 -1.74
C THR A 78 -6.98 -2.26 -2.14
N LEU A 79 -6.22 -1.34 -1.53
CA LEU A 79 -4.76 -1.32 -1.58
C LEU A 79 -4.22 -1.73 -0.20
N SER A 80 -3.49 -2.83 -0.18
CA SER A 80 -2.89 -3.41 1.03
C SER A 80 -1.37 -3.32 0.95
N TYR A 81 -0.74 -3.02 2.08
CA TYR A 81 0.71 -2.96 2.23
C TYR A 81 1.13 -3.93 3.33
N LEU A 82 1.84 -4.98 2.96
CA LEU A 82 2.43 -5.94 3.89
C LEU A 82 3.93 -5.69 3.93
N VAL A 83 4.51 -5.65 5.12
CA VAL A 83 5.95 -5.40 5.29
C VAL A 83 6.51 -6.21 6.45
N ASP A 84 7.60 -6.90 6.16
CA ASP A 84 8.46 -7.55 7.13
C ASP A 84 9.74 -6.75 7.28
N VAL A 85 9.99 -6.28 8.51
CA VAL A 85 11.18 -5.49 8.83
C VAL A 85 11.91 -6.08 10.02
N LYS A 86 13.20 -6.32 9.83
CA LYS A 86 14.13 -6.67 10.90
C LYS A 86 15.21 -5.59 11.03
N PRO A 87 15.15 -4.76 12.09
CA PRO A 87 16.17 -3.74 12.34
C PRO A 87 17.52 -4.36 12.71
N LYS A 88 18.59 -3.58 12.55
CA LYS A 88 19.91 -3.91 13.15
C LYS A 88 19.81 -3.79 14.69
N LEU A 89 20.63 -4.56 15.42
CA LEU A 89 20.56 -4.66 16.89
C LEU A 89 20.66 -3.32 17.64
N TRP A 90 21.36 -2.33 17.08
CA TRP A 90 21.51 -1.01 17.69
C TRP A 90 20.28 -0.11 17.52
N LEU A 91 19.30 -0.51 16.71
CA LEU A 91 18.15 0.31 16.35
C LEU A 91 16.88 -0.12 17.11
N PRO A 92 16.31 0.74 17.98
CA PRO A 92 15.13 0.38 18.78
C PRO A 92 13.91 0.04 17.92
N ILE A 93 13.38 -1.17 18.07
CA ILE A 93 12.27 -1.68 17.25
C ILE A 93 11.02 -0.79 17.28
N ARG A 94 10.66 -0.23 18.44
CA ARG A 94 9.50 0.66 18.58
C ARG A 94 9.61 1.94 17.75
N LEU A 95 10.82 2.46 17.56
CA LEU A 95 11.04 3.65 16.73
C LEU A 95 10.84 3.34 15.25
N VAL A 96 11.32 2.17 14.83
CA VAL A 96 11.16 1.68 13.46
C VAL A 96 9.70 1.41 13.16
N GLU A 97 9.00 0.65 14.01
CA GLU A 97 7.59 0.33 13.86
C GLU A 97 6.72 1.58 13.82
N GLY A 98 6.89 2.49 14.80
CA GLY A 98 6.10 3.72 14.87
C GLY A 98 6.26 4.60 13.63
N ARG A 99 7.49 4.65 13.08
CA ARG A 99 7.75 5.37 11.83
C ARG A 99 7.13 4.67 10.63
N LEU A 100 7.36 3.36 10.46
CA LEU A 100 6.82 2.60 9.33
C LEU A 100 5.30 2.70 9.29
N ARG A 101 4.63 2.51 10.43
CA ARG A 101 3.16 2.62 10.51
C ARG A 101 2.65 3.98 10.07
N LYS A 102 3.30 5.06 10.51
CA LYS A 102 2.91 6.43 10.15
C LYS A 102 3.10 6.68 8.65
N GLU A 103 4.29 6.38 8.13
CA GLU A 103 4.65 6.64 6.73
C GLU A 103 3.81 5.78 5.77
N ILE A 104 3.61 4.49 6.06
CA ILE A 104 2.76 3.61 5.24
C ILE A 104 1.32 4.14 5.22
N LYS A 105 0.75 4.53 6.37
CA LYS A 105 -0.60 5.09 6.42
C LYS A 105 -0.74 6.37 5.60
N THR A 106 0.26 7.26 5.66
CA THR A 106 0.30 8.47 4.85
C THR A 106 0.35 8.12 3.37
N ASN A 107 1.28 7.25 2.95
CA ASN A 107 1.43 6.84 1.56
C ASN A 107 0.14 6.23 0.99
N LEU A 108 -0.49 5.30 1.73
CA LEU A 108 -1.76 4.69 1.33
C LEU A 108 -2.89 5.72 1.19
N SER A 109 -2.94 6.70 2.09
CA SER A 109 -3.94 7.78 2.03
C SER A 109 -3.72 8.68 0.82
N CYS A 110 -2.47 9.07 0.55
CA CYS A 110 -2.11 9.88 -0.62
C CYS A 110 -2.45 9.15 -1.93
N ILE A 111 -2.14 7.86 -2.04
CA ILE A 111 -2.47 7.06 -3.23
C ILE A 111 -3.99 7.01 -3.44
N ARG A 112 -4.76 6.78 -2.38
CA ARG A 112 -6.23 6.79 -2.46
C ARG A 112 -6.76 8.15 -2.92
N ASP A 113 -6.27 9.22 -2.34
CA ASP A 113 -6.77 10.57 -2.61
C ASP A 113 -6.42 11.00 -4.05
N GLU A 114 -5.22 10.65 -4.52
CA GLU A 114 -4.82 10.88 -5.91
C GLU A 114 -5.64 10.03 -6.89
N ALA A 115 -5.87 8.75 -6.59
CA ALA A 115 -6.72 7.90 -7.41
C ALA A 115 -8.14 8.47 -7.54
N LYS A 116 -8.73 8.94 -6.44
CA LYS A 116 -10.04 9.62 -6.46
C LYS A 116 -10.01 10.88 -7.31
N ARG A 117 -8.97 11.72 -7.15
CA ARG A 117 -8.81 12.96 -7.93
C ARG A 117 -8.77 12.68 -9.43
N VAL A 118 -8.00 11.67 -9.85
CA VAL A 118 -7.87 11.28 -11.26
C VAL A 118 -9.21 10.77 -11.80
N ILE A 119 -9.92 9.93 -11.04
CA ILE A 119 -11.25 9.43 -11.43
C ILE A 119 -12.22 10.60 -11.62
N THR A 120 -12.32 11.51 -10.63
CA THR A 120 -13.21 12.67 -10.70
C THR A 120 -12.90 13.57 -11.89
N ALA A 121 -11.61 13.81 -12.18
CA ALA A 121 -11.20 14.60 -13.33
C ALA A 121 -11.59 13.93 -14.65
N PHE A 122 -11.43 12.61 -14.75
CA PHE A 122 -11.82 11.85 -15.94
C PHE A 122 -13.34 11.85 -16.17
N THR A 123 -14.14 11.72 -15.10
CA THR A 123 -15.61 11.73 -15.20
C THR A 123 -16.22 13.12 -15.44
N SER A 124 -15.42 14.19 -15.33
CA SER A 124 -15.86 15.58 -15.53
C SER A 124 -15.60 16.10 -16.95
N LEU A 125 -14.98 15.27 -17.82
CA LEU A 125 -14.77 15.52 -19.24
C LEU A 125 -15.93 14.95 -20.06
#